data_AF-A0A2N0SV58-F1
#
_entry.id   AF-A0A2N0SV58-F1
#
_cell.length_a   1.000
_cell.length_b   1.000
_cell.length_c   1.000
_cell.angle_alpha   90.00
_cell.angle_beta   90.00
_cell.angle_gamma   90.00
#
_symmetry.space_group_name_H-M   'P 1'
#
loop_
_entity.id
_entity.type
_entity.pdbx_description
1 polymer ?
#
loop_
_entity_poly.entity_id
_entity_poly.type
_entity_poly.pdbx_seq_one_letter_code
_entity_poly.pdbx_strand_id
1 'polypeptide(L)' 'MADALLERLAETEVTGTPAQPSRECAKAGIRLPASTIRGWIHKGKLQTDPNGRVSLSRLVPLLRERGERR' A
#
# COMPACT_ATOMS: atom_id res chain seq x y z
N MET A 1 13.31 0.23 12.04
CA MET A 1 13.00 -1.09 11.43
C MET A 1 11.79 -1.06 10.48
N ALA A 2 10.91 -0.06 10.53
CA ALA A 2 9.83 0.07 9.55
C ALA A 2 10.35 0.41 8.13
N ASP A 3 11.43 1.21 8.02
CA ASP A 3 12.01 1.59 6.72
C ASP A 3 12.47 0.43 5.86
N ALA A 4 13.27 -0.50 6.41
CA ALA A 4 13.75 -1.65 5.64
C ALA A 4 12.61 -2.53 5.11
N LEU A 5 11.47 -2.59 5.82
CA LEU A 5 10.30 -3.33 5.38
C LEU A 5 9.52 -2.58 4.30
N LEU A 6 9.44 -1.25 4.41
CA LEU A 6 8.84 -0.39 3.40
C LEU A 6 9.67 -0.35 2.11
N GLU A 7 11.01 -0.39 2.20
CA GLU A 7 11.92 -0.52 1.06
C GLU A 7 11.67 -1.83 0.30
N ARG A 8 11.57 -2.96 1.01
CA ARG A 8 11.25 -4.25 0.37
C ARG A 8 9.88 -4.26 -0.33
N LEU A 9 8.90 -3.52 0.21
CA LEU A 9 7.60 -3.33 -0.42
C LEU A 9 7.67 -2.38 -1.62
N ALA A 10 8.60 -1.42 -1.62
CA ALA A 10 8.84 -0.50 -2.73
C ALA A 10 9.47 -1.20 -3.94
N GLU A 11 10.38 -2.15 -3.68
CA GLU A 11 11.02 -2.99 -4.70
C GLU A 11 10.07 -4.06 -5.26
N THR A 12 8.95 -4.32 -4.58
CA THR A 12 7.99 -5.33 -4.98
C THR A 12 7.03 -4.79 -6.04
N GLU A 13 7.10 -5.33 -7.27
CA GLU A 13 6.23 -4.98 -8.41
C GLU A 13 4.79 -5.56 -8.32
N VAL A 14 4.33 -5.94 -7.12
CA VAL A 14 2.98 -6.49 -6.98
C VAL A 14 1.95 -5.42 -7.30
N THR A 15 1.18 -5.69 -8.35
CA THR A 15 0.08 -4.85 -8.82
C THR A 15 -1.20 -5.68 -8.88
N GLY A 16 -2.27 -5.20 -8.25
CA GLY A 16 -3.52 -5.97 -8.18
C GLY A 16 -4.71 -5.17 -7.68
N THR A 17 -5.83 -5.86 -7.44
CA THR A 17 -6.98 -5.23 -6.77
C THR A 17 -6.59 -4.83 -5.34
N PRO A 18 -7.29 -3.89 -4.67
CA PRO A 18 -6.94 -3.47 -3.30
C PRO A 18 -6.75 -4.60 -2.28
N ALA A 19 -7.30 -5.78 -2.52
CA ALA A 19 -7.09 -6.97 -1.69
C ALA A 19 -5.68 -7.56 -1.82
N GLN A 20 -5.05 -7.49 -3.00
CA GLN A 20 -3.73 -8.09 -3.25
C GLN A 20 -2.61 -7.32 -2.50
N PRO A 21 -2.47 -5.99 -2.62
CA PRO A 21 -1.50 -5.23 -1.84
C PRO A 21 -1.77 -5.32 -0.34
N SER A 22 -3.06 -5.38 0.07
CA SER A 22 -3.44 -5.57 1.47
C SER A 22 -2.87 -6.87 2.05
N ARG A 23 -2.95 -7.98 1.30
CA ARG A 23 -2.37 -9.28 1.70
C ARG A 23 -0.86 -9.24 1.75
N GLU A 24 -0.21 -8.61 0.78
CA GLU A 24 1.25 -8.49 0.78
C GLU A 24 1.77 -7.61 1.93
N CYS A 25 1.10 -6.50 2.22
CA CYS A 25 1.39 -5.72 3.43
C CYS A 25 1.24 -6.59 4.70
N ALA A 26 0.21 -7.42 4.78
CA ALA A 26 0.01 -8.31 5.92
C ALA A 26 1.10 -9.38 6.06
N LYS A 27 1.59 -9.96 4.94
CA LYS A 27 2.76 -10.86 4.93
C LYS A 27 4.02 -10.17 5.44
N ALA A 28 4.16 -8.88 5.13
CA ALA A 28 5.23 -8.04 5.64
C ALA A 28 5.00 -7.55 7.09
N GLY A 29 3.92 -7.99 7.76
CA GLY A 29 3.62 -7.56 9.14
C GLY A 29 2.99 -6.16 9.26
N ILE A 30 2.65 -5.52 8.14
CA ILE A 30 1.90 -4.26 8.13
C ILE A 30 0.40 -4.55 8.04
N ARG A 31 -0.34 -4.14 9.08
CA ARG A 31 -1.81 -4.19 9.06
C ARG A 31 -2.38 -3.05 8.21
N LEU A 32 -2.64 -3.33 6.93
CA LEU A 32 -3.31 -2.43 5.99
C LEU A 32 -4.56 -3.10 5.40
N PRO A 33 -5.77 -2.78 5.88
CA PRO A 33 -7.02 -3.30 5.32
C PRO A 33 -7.28 -2.81 3.89
N ALA A 34 -7.84 -3.67 3.04
CA ALA A 34 -8.28 -3.28 1.69
C ALA A 34 -9.32 -2.15 1.68
N SER A 35 -10.13 -2.00 2.74
CA SER A 35 -11.03 -0.85 2.93
C SER A 35 -10.28 0.47 3.07
N THR A 36 -9.12 0.48 3.74
CA THR A 36 -8.27 1.66 3.86
C THR A 36 -7.70 2.06 2.50
N ILE A 37 -7.21 1.08 1.73
CA ILE A 37 -6.72 1.31 0.36
C ILE A 37 -7.82 1.90 -0.52
N ARG A 38 -9.04 1.33 -0.48
CA ARG A 38 -10.21 1.89 -1.19
C ARG A 38 -10.54 3.31 -0.73
N GLY A 39 -10.43 3.59 0.57
CA GLY A 39 -10.61 4.93 1.12
C GLY A 39 -9.56 5.92 0.59
N TRP A 40 -8.31 5.51 0.39
CA TRP A 40 -7.29 6.35 -0.22
C TRP A 40 -7.55 6.62 -1.70
N ILE A 41 -8.02 5.62 -2.45
CA ILE A 41 -8.43 5.80 -3.85
C ILE A 41 -9.58 6.80 -3.93
N HIS A 42 -10.62 6.60 -3.13
CA HIS A 42 -11.80 7.48 -3.13
C HIS A 42 -11.46 8.93 -2.75
N LYS A 43 -10.48 9.13 -1.86
CA LYS A 43 -9.98 10.46 -1.46
C LYS A 43 -8.96 11.06 -2.44
N GLY A 44 -8.64 10.38 -3.55
CA GLY A 44 -7.61 10.81 -4.51
C GLY A 44 -6.18 10.76 -3.96
N LYS A 45 -5.96 10.13 -2.79
CA LYS A 45 -4.63 9.98 -2.18
C LYS A 45 -3.81 8.86 -2.83
N LEU A 46 -4.48 7.91 -3.49
CA LEU A 46 -3.86 6.78 -4.16
C LEU A 46 -4.40 6.66 -5.56
N GLN A 47 -3.52 6.76 -6.56
CA GLN A 47 -3.90 6.59 -7.96
C GLN A 47 -3.84 5.11 -8.36
N THR A 48 -4.89 4.65 -9.03
CA THR A 48 -4.92 3.34 -9.68
C THR A 48 -4.36 3.43 -11.10
N ASP A 49 -3.88 2.31 -11.62
CA ASP A 49 -3.58 2.13 -13.03
C ASP A 49 -4.84 2.17 -13.90
N PRO A 50 -4.73 2.27 -15.25
CA PRO A 50 -5.87 2.30 -16.16
C PRO A 50 -6.83 1.12 -16.00
N ASN A 51 -6.32 -0.02 -15.55
CA ASN A 51 -7.08 -1.24 -15.26
C ASN A 51 -7.69 -1.27 -13.85
N GLY A 52 -7.69 -0.16 -13.11
CA GLY A 52 -8.19 -0.08 -11.73
C GLY A 52 -7.35 -0.85 -10.71
N ARG A 53 -6.09 -1.17 -11.05
CA ARG A 53 -5.16 -1.88 -10.17
C ARG A 53 -4.32 -0.92 -9.35
N VAL A 54 -3.78 -1.40 -8.24
CA VAL A 54 -2.92 -0.68 -7.31
C VAL A 54 -1.60 -1.42 -7.20
N SER A 55 -0.50 -0.68 -7.41
CA SER A 55 0.85 -1.17 -7.12
C SER A 55 1.23 -0.96 -5.66
N LEU A 56 1.97 -1.91 -5.10
CA LEU A 56 2.49 -1.85 -3.73
C LEU A 56 3.42 -0.66 -3.50
N SER A 57 4.27 -0.34 -4.48
CA SER A 57 5.17 0.82 -4.44
C SER A 57 4.44 2.14 -4.20
N ARG A 58 3.22 2.30 -4.75
CA ARG A 58 2.38 3.50 -4.54
C ARG A 58 1.78 3.58 -3.12
N LEU A 59 1.74 2.48 -2.39
CA LEU A 59 1.27 2.44 -0.99
C LEU A 59 2.36 2.83 0.00
N VAL A 60 3.63 2.61 -0.34
CA VAL A 60 4.79 2.90 0.53
C VAL A 60 4.79 4.32 1.10
N PRO A 61 4.64 5.40 0.30
CA PRO A 61 4.63 6.76 0.87
C PRO A 61 3.46 6.99 1.84
N LEU A 62 2.28 6.42 1.55
CA LEU A 62 1.10 6.52 2.43
C LEU A 62 1.27 5.74 3.72
N LEU A 63 1.98 4.62 3.66
CA LEU A 63 2.34 3.81 4.83
C LEU A 63 3.37 4.50 5.70
N ARG A 64 4.37 5.18 5.10
CA ARG A 64 5.33 6.02 5.83
C ARG A 64 4.62 7.17 6.55
N GLU A 65 3.79 7.96 5.85
CA GLU A 65 2.98 9.04 6.45
C GLU A 65 2.12 8.55 7.61
N ARG A 66 1.52 7.36 7.47
CA ARG A 66 0.69 6.75 8.51
C ARG A 66 1.51 6.28 9.72
N GLY A 67 2.73 5.79 9.51
CA GLY A 67 3.64 5.33 10.56
C GLY A 67 4.23 6.48 11.38
N GLU A 68 4.49 7.63 10.75
CA GLU A 68 5.03 8.83 11.41
C GLU A 68 4.00 9.61 12.24
N ARG A 69 2.69 9.42 11.98
CA ARG A 69 1.61 10.03 12.76
C ARG A 69 1.34 9.35 14.12
N ARG A 70 2.19 8.43 14.55
CA ARG A 70 1.94 7.54 15.69
C ARG A 70 2.87 7.80 16.85
#